data_AF-A0A7R7XKN3-F1
#
_entry.id   AF-A0A7R7XKN3-F1
#
_cell.length_a   1.000
_cell.length_b   1.000
_cell.length_c   1.000
_cell.angle_alpha   90.00
_cell.angle_beta   90.00
_cell.angle_gamma   90.00
#
_symmetry.space_group_name_H-M   'P 1'
#
loop_
_entity.id
_entity.type
_entity.pdbx_description
1 polymer ?
#
loop_
_entity_poly.entity_id
_entity_poly.type
_entity_poly.pdbx_seq_one_letter_code
_entity_poly.pdbx_strand_id
1 'polypeptide(L)'
;MSLEFLHQALLKSQTQDQYLIFTSVPTGQFAKLSDDWSSVSKYCRFTFNAETGILIAKVIPSPAHELAIRSFDFLVSLELHAVNVYSEMRPLGSSTVTVGQWKKEPDCCWAPASAGTNLTFVVEIGRRQRKSPDYLMNGE
;
A
#
# COMPACT_ATOMS: atom_id res chain seq x y z
N MET A 1 14.13 -11.48 -10.18
CA MET A 1 14.12 -10.04 -9.88
C MET A 1 13.83 -9.89 -8.38
N SER A 2 14.57 -9.06 -7.64
CA SER A 2 14.37 -8.87 -6.18
C SER A 2 13.64 -7.56 -5.86
N LEU A 3 13.11 -7.44 -4.64
CA LEU A 3 12.44 -6.23 -4.17
C LEU A 3 13.39 -5.02 -4.12
N GLU A 4 14.65 -5.24 -3.71
CA GLU A 4 15.67 -4.19 -3.65
C GLU A 4 16.00 -3.64 -5.03
N PHE A 5 16.15 -4.54 -6.01
CA PHE A 5 16.41 -4.14 -7.39
C PHE A 5 15.26 -3.29 -7.93
N LEU A 6 14.01 -3.73 -7.72
CA LEU A 6 12.85 -3.00 -8.19
C LEU A 6 12.72 -1.63 -7.49
N HIS A 7 12.95 -1.58 -6.18
CA HIS A 7 12.94 -0.34 -5.40
C HIS A 7 13.97 0.67 -5.93
N GLN A 8 15.21 0.23 -6.22
CA GLN A 8 16.23 1.09 -6.80
C GLN A 8 15.89 1.55 -8.22
N ALA A 9 15.34 0.67 -9.06
CA ALA A 9 14.92 1.02 -10.41
C ALA A 9 13.79 2.08 -10.41
N LEU A 10 12.83 1.95 -9.48
CA LEU A 10 11.77 2.94 -9.27
C LEU A 10 12.30 4.29 -8.76
N LEU A 11 13.23 4.27 -7.80
CA LEU A 11 13.86 5.50 -7.28
C LEU A 11 14.62 6.26 -8.38
N LYS A 12 15.30 5.53 -9.26
CA LYS A 12 16.05 6.10 -10.40
C LYS A 12 15.17 6.40 -11.61
N SER A 13 13.84 6.23 -11.50
CA SER A 13 12.89 6.38 -12.60
C SER A 13 13.24 5.55 -13.84
N GLN A 14 13.91 4.41 -13.65
CA GLN A 14 14.25 3.45 -14.71
C GLN A 14 13.06 2.55 -15.08
N THR A 15 12.11 2.42 -14.16
CA THR A 15 10.85 1.72 -14.39
C THR A 15 9.72 2.46 -13.70
N GLN A 16 8.49 2.24 -14.19
CA GLN A 16 7.25 2.61 -13.50
C GLN A 16 6.51 1.40 -12.96
N ASP A 17 6.98 0.18 -13.28
CA ASP A 17 6.40 -1.05 -12.75
C ASP A 17 6.72 -1.18 -11.27
N GLN A 18 5.68 -1.31 -10.46
CA GLN A 18 5.77 -1.39 -9.00
C GLN A 18 5.53 -2.80 -8.48
N TYR A 19 5.27 -3.77 -9.36
CA TYR A 19 4.76 -5.06 -8.94
C TYR A 19 5.77 -6.18 -9.19
N LEU A 20 6.01 -6.98 -8.16
CA LEU A 20 6.57 -8.32 -8.31
C LEU A 20 5.50 -9.35 -8.03
N ILE A 21 5.38 -10.31 -8.93
CA ILE A 21 4.43 -11.42 -8.81
C ILE A 21 5.24 -12.69 -8.59
N PHE A 22 4.97 -13.36 -7.48
CA PHE A 22 5.49 -14.67 -7.13
C PHE A 22 4.35 -15.68 -7.19
N THR A 23 4.63 -16.85 -7.75
CA THR A 23 3.68 -17.95 -7.87
C THR A 23 4.14 -19.12 -7.00
N SER A 24 3.20 -20.01 -6.65
CA SER A 24 3.48 -21.19 -5.83
C SER A 24 4.10 -20.87 -4.46
N VAL A 25 3.73 -19.74 -3.87
CA VAL A 25 4.19 -19.32 -2.54
C VAL A 25 3.42 -20.11 -1.46
N PRO A 26 4.12 -20.82 -0.55
CA PRO A 26 3.46 -21.53 0.54
C PRO A 26 2.74 -20.58 1.52
N THR A 27 1.58 -20.99 2.01
CA THR A 27 0.71 -20.19 2.91
C THR A 27 1.43 -19.64 4.14
N GLY A 28 2.39 -20.39 4.68
CA GLY A 28 3.17 -19.98 5.86
C GLY A 28 4.22 -18.89 5.59
N GLN A 29 4.53 -18.56 4.33
CA GLN A 29 5.50 -17.52 3.99
C GLN A 29 4.91 -16.11 4.09
N PHE A 30 3.62 -15.95 3.79
CA PHE A 30 2.99 -14.63 3.82
C PHE A 30 3.05 -13.98 5.21
N ALA A 31 2.77 -14.74 6.28
CA ALA A 31 2.87 -14.22 7.64
C ALA A 31 4.29 -13.73 7.96
N LYS A 32 5.32 -14.49 7.56
CA LYS A 32 6.72 -14.11 7.76
C LYS A 32 7.10 -12.83 7.02
N LEU A 33 6.52 -12.58 5.85
CA LEU A 33 6.79 -11.39 5.04
C LEU A 33 6.02 -10.16 5.54
N SER A 34 4.78 -10.35 5.99
CA SER A 34 3.97 -9.28 6.59
C SER A 34 4.53 -8.84 7.95
N ASP A 35 5.07 -9.78 8.73
CA ASP A 35 5.73 -9.50 10.02
C ASP A 35 7.20 -9.05 9.86
N ASP A 36 7.79 -9.13 8.66
CA ASP A 36 9.14 -8.65 8.41
C ASP A 36 9.13 -7.12 8.30
N TRP A 37 9.80 -6.44 9.22
CA TRP A 37 9.98 -4.98 9.23
C TRP A 37 11.38 -4.56 8.74
N SER A 38 12.03 -5.40 7.93
CA SER A 38 13.28 -5.04 7.26
C SER A 38 13.16 -3.72 6.48
N SER A 39 14.31 -3.13 6.15
CA SER A 39 14.37 -1.82 5.51
C SER A 39 13.75 -1.80 4.10
N VAL A 40 13.51 -2.97 3.51
CA VAL A 40 12.95 -3.15 2.16
C VAL A 40 11.47 -3.52 2.24
N SER A 41 11.08 -4.39 3.18
CA SER A 41 9.67 -4.77 3.39
C SER A 41 8.81 -3.59 3.83
N LYS A 42 9.35 -2.62 4.60
CA LYS A 42 8.63 -1.39 4.98
C LYS A 42 8.13 -0.56 3.79
N TYR A 43 8.75 -0.72 2.63
CA TYR A 43 8.35 -0.04 1.39
C TYR A 43 7.51 -0.96 0.49
N CYS A 44 7.02 -2.07 1.01
CA CYS A 44 6.19 -3.00 0.27
C CYS A 44 4.78 -3.03 0.86
N ARG A 45 3.82 -3.37 0.01
CA ARG A 45 2.50 -3.85 0.42
C ARG A 45 2.26 -5.20 -0.22
N PHE A 46 1.90 -6.18 0.59
CA PHE A 46 1.72 -7.55 0.15
C PHE A 46 0.25 -7.89 -0.07
N THR A 47 -0.01 -8.63 -1.15
CA THR A 47 -1.30 -9.24 -1.44
C THR A 47 -1.08 -10.71 -1.76
N PHE A 48 -1.74 -11.61 -1.06
CA PHE A 48 -1.53 -13.05 -1.17
C PHE A 48 -2.84 -13.79 -1.35
N ASN A 49 -2.91 -14.72 -2.30
CA ASN A 49 -4.01 -15.65 -2.45
C ASN A 49 -3.60 -17.02 -1.92
N ALA A 50 -4.30 -17.50 -0.89
CA ALA A 50 -3.96 -18.78 -0.25
C ALA A 50 -4.33 -20.01 -1.08
N GLU A 51 -5.31 -19.88 -1.98
CA GLU A 51 -5.77 -20.96 -2.86
C GLU A 51 -4.81 -21.18 -4.04
N THR A 52 -4.36 -20.09 -4.66
CA THR A 52 -3.49 -20.16 -5.85
C THR A 52 -2.00 -20.06 -5.51
N GLY A 53 -1.65 -19.68 -4.28
CA GLY A 53 -0.27 -19.40 -3.88
C GLY A 53 0.34 -18.20 -4.59
N ILE A 54 -0.47 -17.28 -5.11
CA ILE A 54 0.01 -16.05 -5.75
C ILE A 54 0.30 -15.01 -4.67
N LEU A 55 1.52 -14.48 -4.65
CA LEU A 55 1.93 -13.34 -3.85
C LEU A 55 2.29 -12.18 -4.77
N ILE A 56 1.68 -11.03 -4.54
CA ILE A 56 1.97 -9.77 -5.23
C ILE A 56 2.59 -8.84 -4.19
N ALA A 57 3.78 -8.34 -4.49
CA ALA A 57 4.45 -7.30 -3.72
C ALA A 57 4.39 -5.99 -4.52
N LYS A 58 3.70 -4.98 -3.98
CA LYS A 58 3.69 -3.60 -4.50
C LYS A 58 4.82 -2.84 -3.82
N VAL A 59 5.83 -2.44 -4.57
CA VAL A 59 6.96 -1.64 -4.09
C VAL A 59 6.60 -0.16 -4.18
N ILE A 60 6.66 0.52 -3.04
CA ILE A 60 6.35 1.94 -2.84
C ILE A 60 7.67 2.70 -2.70
N PRO A 61 8.16 3.34 -3.78
CA PRO A 61 9.54 3.80 -3.84
C PRO A 61 9.79 5.14 -3.15
N SER A 62 8.75 5.83 -2.66
CA SER A 62 8.88 7.24 -2.27
C SER A 62 8.19 7.55 -0.95
N PRO A 63 8.86 8.26 -0.02
CA PRO A 63 8.25 8.79 1.19
C PRO A 63 7.02 9.68 0.93
N ALA A 64 6.89 10.24 -0.28
CA ALA A 64 5.74 11.06 -0.64
C ALA A 64 4.43 10.25 -0.71
N HIS A 65 4.49 8.94 -0.96
CA HIS A 65 3.29 8.09 -0.90
C HIS A 65 2.86 7.89 0.55
N GLU A 66 3.80 7.57 1.45
CA GLU A 66 3.56 7.53 2.90
C GLU A 66 3.05 8.89 3.45
N LEU A 67 3.60 10.01 2.97
CA LEU A 67 3.11 11.33 3.32
C LEU A 67 1.67 11.53 2.87
N ALA A 68 1.33 11.12 1.64
CA ALA A 68 -0.04 11.20 1.13
C ALA A 68 -1.01 10.35 1.96
N ILE A 69 -0.60 9.14 2.38
CA ILE A 69 -1.38 8.28 3.28
C ILE A 69 -1.67 9.02 4.59
N ARG A 70 -0.62 9.55 5.24
CA ARG A 70 -0.75 10.27 6.52
C ARG A 70 -1.59 11.54 6.40
N SER A 71 -1.43 12.29 5.32
CA SER A 71 -2.24 13.48 5.07
C SER A 71 -3.71 13.11 4.86
N PHE A 72 -3.99 12.04 4.13
CA PHE A 72 -5.36 11.57 3.94
C PHE A 72 -5.98 11.08 5.25
N ASP A 73 -5.22 10.33 6.06
CA ASP A 73 -5.67 9.86 7.38
C ASP A 73 -6.00 11.01 8.34
N PHE A 74 -5.19 12.06 8.33
CA PHE A 74 -5.47 13.29 9.07
C PHE A 74 -6.78 13.96 8.63
N LEU A 75 -7.02 14.07 7.31
CA LEU A 75 -8.26 14.66 6.78
C LEU A 75 -9.49 13.85 7.18
N VAL A 76 -9.43 12.53 7.08
CA VAL A 76 -10.53 11.65 7.53
C VAL A 76 -10.78 11.86 9.03
N SER A 77 -9.74 11.96 9.84
CA SER A 77 -9.87 12.18 11.28
C SER A 77 -10.56 13.51 11.59
N LEU A 78 -10.24 14.59 10.86
CA LEU A 78 -10.91 15.89 11.01
C LEU A 78 -12.41 15.79 10.68
N GLU A 79 -12.77 15.12 9.59
CA GLU A 79 -14.18 14.94 9.20
C GLU A 79 -14.96 14.09 10.22
N LEU A 80 -14.35 13.00 10.71
CA LEU A 80 -14.96 12.16 11.75
C LEU A 80 -15.22 12.94 13.04
N HIS A 81 -14.32 13.86 13.40
CA HIS A 81 -14.54 14.79 14.51
C HIS A 81 -15.67 15.78 14.23
N ALA A 82 -15.73 16.34 13.02
CA ALA A 82 -16.76 17.32 12.64
C ALA A 82 -18.18 16.73 12.69
N VAL A 83 -18.34 15.44 12.42
CA VAL A 83 -19.64 14.74 12.51
C VAL A 83 -19.84 13.97 13.83
N ASN A 84 -18.96 14.16 14.81
CA ASN A 84 -19.03 13.59 16.16
C ASN A 84 -19.07 12.05 16.23
N VAL A 85 -18.43 11.36 15.28
CA VAL A 85 -18.33 9.89 15.25
C VAL A 85 -16.88 9.39 15.34
N TYR A 86 -15.93 10.27 15.65
CA TYR A 86 -14.51 9.92 15.75
C TYR A 86 -14.25 8.73 16.69
N SER A 87 -14.89 8.69 17.86
CA SER A 87 -14.76 7.57 18.80
C SER A 87 -15.41 6.27 18.33
N GLU A 88 -16.29 6.34 17.34
CA GLU A 88 -16.98 5.18 16.77
C GLU A 88 -16.18 4.52 15.65
N MET A 89 -15.11 5.15 15.18
CA MET A 89 -14.26 4.66 14.11
C MET A 89 -12.82 4.50 14.60
N ARG A 90 -12.17 3.41 14.19
CA ARG A 90 -10.79 3.11 14.56
C ARG A 90 -9.92 3.14 13.29
N PRO A 91 -8.89 3.99 13.23
CA PRO A 91 -7.87 3.86 12.19
C PRO A 91 -7.06 2.58 12.42
N LEU A 92 -6.88 1.80 11.37
CA LEU A 92 -6.16 0.52 11.39
C LEU A 92 -4.92 0.55 10.49
N GLY A 93 -4.63 1.67 9.82
CA GLY A 93 -3.44 1.84 8.99
C GLY A 93 -3.38 0.79 7.88
N SER A 94 -2.18 0.24 7.62
CA SER A 94 -1.96 -0.81 6.62
C SER A 94 -2.16 -2.23 7.18
N SER A 95 -3.03 -2.42 8.18
CA SER A 95 -3.29 -3.75 8.76
C SER A 95 -3.71 -4.76 7.70
N THR A 96 -3.16 -5.98 7.77
CA THR A 96 -3.51 -7.08 6.87
C THR A 96 -4.98 -7.47 7.01
N VAL A 97 -5.68 -7.54 5.88
CA VAL A 97 -7.10 -7.84 5.79
C VAL A 97 -7.35 -9.08 4.96
N THR A 98 -8.42 -9.81 5.25
CA THR A 98 -8.81 -11.00 4.49
C THR A 98 -10.11 -10.73 3.75
N VAL A 99 -10.10 -10.91 2.42
CA VAL A 99 -11.26 -10.78 1.53
C VAL A 99 -11.35 -12.04 0.67
N GLY A 100 -12.27 -12.94 1.02
CA GLY A 100 -12.33 -14.27 0.41
C GLY A 100 -11.01 -15.04 0.63
N GLN A 101 -10.39 -15.52 -0.44
CA GLN A 101 -9.09 -16.21 -0.41
C GLN A 101 -7.88 -15.28 -0.43
N TRP A 102 -8.11 -13.96 -0.49
CA TRP A 102 -7.05 -12.96 -0.55
C TRP A 102 -6.76 -12.39 0.82
N LYS A 103 -5.48 -12.31 1.16
CA LYS A 103 -4.93 -11.49 2.23
C LYS A 103 -4.26 -10.28 1.61
N LYS A 104 -4.48 -9.08 2.15
CA LYS A 104 -3.97 -7.84 1.55
C LYS A 104 -3.61 -6.82 2.61
N GLU A 105 -2.57 -6.04 2.36
CA GLU A 105 -2.23 -4.84 3.13
C GLU A 105 -2.71 -3.60 2.35
N PRO A 106 -3.75 -2.88 2.85
CA PRO A 106 -4.19 -1.63 2.23
C PRO A 106 -3.20 -0.49 2.51
N ASP A 107 -3.29 0.61 1.76
CA ASP A 107 -2.49 1.80 2.06
C ASP A 107 -2.95 2.41 3.40
N CYS A 108 -4.27 2.55 3.62
CA CYS A 108 -4.87 2.78 4.94
C CYS A 108 -6.31 2.24 5.03
N CYS A 109 -6.76 1.93 6.25
CA CYS A 109 -8.11 1.43 6.48
C CYS A 109 -8.68 1.82 7.86
N TRP A 110 -10.01 1.74 7.96
CA TRP A 110 -10.78 2.02 9.17
C TRP A 110 -11.86 0.96 9.39
N ALA A 111 -12.21 0.75 10.65
CA ALA A 111 -13.32 -0.10 11.06
C ALA A 111 -14.14 0.60 12.16
N PRO A 112 -15.43 0.25 12.33
CA PRO A 112 -16.19 0.66 13.49
C PRO A 112 -15.52 0.12 14.76
N ALA A 113 -15.47 0.93 15.82
CA ALA A 113 -14.91 0.54 17.11
C ALA A 113 -15.61 -0.71 17.68
N SER A 114 -16.88 -0.91 17.35
CA SER A 114 -17.70 -2.06 17.75
C SER A 114 -17.46 -3.33 16.92
N ALA A 115 -16.84 -3.24 15.74
CA ALA A 115 -16.75 -4.34 14.78
C ALA A 115 -15.41 -5.11 14.81
N GLY A 116 -14.51 -4.77 15.73
CA GLY A 116 -13.18 -5.39 15.81
C GLY A 116 -12.35 -5.08 14.55
N THR A 117 -11.91 -6.13 13.83
CA THR A 117 -11.11 -6.02 12.60
C THR A 117 -11.93 -6.12 11.31
N ASN A 118 -13.26 -6.15 11.39
CA ASN A 118 -14.12 -6.14 10.21
C ASN A 118 -14.11 -4.74 9.60
N LEU A 119 -13.30 -4.56 8.56
CA LEU A 119 -13.16 -3.29 7.88
C LEU A 119 -14.45 -2.85 7.19
N THR A 120 -14.73 -1.56 7.25
CA THR A 120 -15.81 -0.92 6.49
C THR A 120 -15.30 0.06 5.45
N PHE A 121 -14.06 0.53 5.58
CA PHE A 121 -13.49 1.51 4.65
C PHE A 121 -11.99 1.24 4.41
N VAL A 122 -11.61 1.20 3.13
CA VAL A 122 -10.24 0.94 2.66
C VAL A 122 -9.88 1.98 1.62
N VAL A 123 -8.65 2.50 1.70
CA VAL A 123 -8.09 3.45 0.74
C VAL A 123 -6.84 2.89 0.10
N GLU A 124 -6.72 3.13 -1.19
CA GLU A 124 -5.57 2.80 -2.03
C GLU A 124 -5.14 4.08 -2.75
N ILE A 125 -3.92 4.53 -2.49
CA ILE A 125 -3.36 5.75 -3.09
C ILE A 125 -2.53 5.34 -4.30
N GLY A 126 -3.01 5.73 -5.48
CA GLY A 126 -2.25 5.66 -6.72
C GLY A 126 -1.47 6.94 -6.96
N ARG A 127 -0.15 6.85 -7.17
CA ARG A 127 0.60 7.96 -7.76
C ARG A 127 0.58 7.88 -9.27
N ARG A 128 0.05 8.91 -9.91
CA ARG A 128 0.28 9.18 -11.34
C ARG A 128 1.39 10.23 -11.42
N GLN A 129 2.54 9.91 -12.01
CA GLN A 129 3.51 10.96 -12.35
C GLN A 129 2.95 11.76 -13.53
N ARG A 130 2.91 13.09 -13.39
CA ARG A 130 2.81 13.96 -14.56
C ARG A 130 4.11 13.79 -15.35
N LYS A 131 4.03 13.47 -16.64
CA LYS A 131 5.15 13.71 -17.53
C LYS A 131 5.49 15.20 -17.43
N SER A 132 6.75 15.52 -17.15
CA SER A 132 7.26 16.87 -17.38
C SER A 132 6.87 17.26 -18.82
N PRO A 133 6.34 18.46 -19.08
CA PRO A 133 6.26 18.92 -20.45
C PRO A 133 7.70 18.95 -20.98
N ASP A 134 7.97 18.14 -22.00
CA ASP A 134 9.21 18.27 -22.76
C ASP A 134 9.24 19.72 -23.23
N TYR A 135 10.18 20.51 -22.69
CA TYR A 135 10.45 21.84 -23.20
C TYR A 135 10.87 21.65 -24.66
N LEU A 136 9.97 22.04 -25.57
CA LEU A 136 10.31 22.34 -26.95
C LEU A 136 11.30 23.50 -26.93
N MET A 137 12.59 23.17 -26.85
CA MET A 137 13.68 24.06 -27.23
C MET A 137 14.47 23.35 -28.32
N ASN A 138 13.84 23.24 -29.49
CA ASN A 138 14.50 23.14 -30.78
C ASN A 138 13.67 23.97 -31.74
N GLY A 139 14.20 25.14 -32.06
CA GLY A 139 13.62 26.14 -32.96
C GLY A 139 14.64 27.24 -33.14
N GLU A 140 15.65 26.90 -33.96
CA GLU A 140 16.54 27.75 -34.80
C GLU A 140 17.02 29.11 -34.25
#